data_AF-A0A939XJD2-F1
#
_entry.id   AF-A0A939XJD2-F1
#
_cell.length_a   1.000
_cell.length_b   1.000
_cell.length_c   1.000
_cell.angle_alpha   90.00
_cell.angle_beta   90.00
_cell.angle_gamma   90.00
#
_symmetry.space_group_name_H-M   'P 1'
#
loop_
_entity.id
_entity.type
_entity.pdbx_description
1 polymer ?
#
loop_
_entity_poly.entity_id
_entity_poly.type
_entity_poly.pdbx_seq_one_letter_code
_entity_poly.pdbx_strand_id
1 'polypeptide(L)'
;MARHTLILLLVVLSCGIAKAQGDIDTEKKILYRNEWSIGAIVKTNGFEMDFRSGKFVNMYKKNLLDFGIGFIKHPQQYRAVNPYYSGYSGYCFGKKNFCFELFYTMGRQRMLFQKADLNSVEIRLFYMGGVSLAFMKPIYYEILKYKDLKTFTVSEKFDIDTHNPVETLGPSEFTKGFKEIKVVPGVEGKAGISVEVGK
;
A
#
# COMPACT_ATOMS: atom_id res chain seq x y z
N MET A 1 60.33 -18.66 -12.89
CA MET A 1 58.96 -18.26 -13.24
C MET A 1 57.93 -19.40 -13.12
N ALA A 2 58.20 -20.62 -13.59
CA ALA A 2 57.23 -21.74 -13.59
C ALA A 2 56.79 -22.27 -12.20
N ARG A 3 57.57 -22.03 -11.14
CA ARG A 3 57.27 -22.56 -9.79
C ARG A 3 56.17 -21.78 -9.07
N HIS A 4 56.03 -20.48 -9.36
CA HIS A 4 54.98 -19.64 -8.76
C HIS A 4 53.64 -19.77 -9.50
N THR A 5 53.67 -20.02 -10.82
CA THR A 5 52.46 -20.27 -11.62
C THR A 5 51.78 -21.58 -11.23
N LEU A 6 52.55 -22.61 -10.85
CA LEU A 6 51.98 -23.90 -10.43
C LEU A 6 51.26 -23.82 -9.07
N ILE A 7 51.80 -23.04 -8.14
CA ILE A 7 51.18 -22.79 -6.82
C ILE A 7 49.88 -22.01 -6.98
N LEU A 8 49.87 -21.00 -7.87
CA LEU A 8 48.67 -20.21 -8.13
C LEU A 8 47.55 -21.05 -8.77
N LEU A 9 47.90 -21.96 -9.68
CA LEU A 9 46.96 -22.89 -10.31
C LEU A 9 46.35 -23.87 -9.28
N LEU A 10 47.16 -24.36 -8.34
CA LEU A 10 46.74 -25.29 -7.28
C LEU A 10 45.80 -24.61 -6.27
N VAL A 11 46.05 -23.33 -5.95
CA VAL A 11 45.15 -22.52 -5.12
C VAL A 11 43.81 -22.30 -5.81
N VAL A 12 43.80 -22.00 -7.12
CA VAL A 12 42.56 -21.82 -7.91
C VAL A 12 41.75 -23.12 -8.01
N LEU A 13 42.41 -24.28 -8.19
CA LEU A 13 41.76 -25.59 -8.23
C LEU A 13 41.16 -26.02 -6.88
N SER A 14 41.80 -25.63 -5.77
CA SER A 14 41.32 -25.96 -4.41
C SER A 14 40.04 -25.20 -4.01
N CYS A 15 39.78 -24.04 -4.62
CA CYS A 15 38.61 -23.22 -4.33
C CYS A 15 37.30 -23.82 -4.90
N GLY A 16 37.38 -24.73 -5.87
CA GLY A 16 36.21 -25.32 -6.55
C GLY A 16 35.51 -26.47 -5.83
N ILE A 17 36.03 -26.97 -4.69
CA ILE A 17 35.53 -28.21 -4.04
C ILE A 17 34.95 -27.95 -2.64
N ALA A 18 34.87 -26.69 -2.20
CA ALA A 18 34.17 -26.37 -0.96
C ALA A 18 32.66 -26.59 -1.12
N LYS A 19 32.17 -27.79 -0.77
CA LYS A 19 30.76 -27.98 -0.47
C LYS A 19 30.50 -27.39 0.91
N ALA A 20 29.80 -26.27 0.95
CA ALA A 20 29.23 -25.77 2.19
C ALA A 20 28.35 -26.88 2.79
N GLN A 21 28.72 -27.38 3.96
CA GLN A 21 27.88 -28.26 4.76
C GLN A 21 27.10 -27.34 5.70
N GLY A 22 25.82 -27.12 5.39
CA GLY A 22 24.90 -26.46 6.30
C GLY A 22 24.42 -27.46 7.35
N ASP A 23 24.18 -26.97 8.57
CA ASP A 23 23.54 -27.77 9.60
C ASP A 23 22.11 -28.10 9.17
N ILE A 24 21.79 -29.39 9.14
CA ILE A 24 20.47 -29.87 8.73
C ILE A 24 19.47 -29.45 9.81
N ASP A 25 18.49 -28.65 9.43
CA ASP A 25 17.36 -28.32 10.28
C ASP A 25 16.57 -29.60 10.62
N THR A 26 16.60 -29.98 11.90
CA THR A 26 15.91 -31.16 12.43
C THR A 26 14.51 -30.84 12.98
N GLU A 27 14.06 -29.58 12.90
CA GLU A 27 12.72 -29.21 13.37
C GLU A 27 11.62 -29.87 12.54
N LYS A 28 10.55 -30.30 13.23
CA LYS A 28 9.35 -30.81 12.58
C LYS A 28 8.67 -29.68 11.82
N LYS A 29 8.74 -29.73 10.49
CA LYS A 29 8.04 -28.80 9.59
C LYS A 29 6.53 -29.03 9.66
N ILE A 30 5.82 -28.12 10.35
CA ILE A 30 4.35 -28.12 10.37
C ILE A 30 3.85 -27.52 9.05
N LEU A 31 3.03 -28.28 8.32
CA LEU A 31 2.42 -27.81 7.09
C LEU A 31 1.10 -27.09 7.38
N TYR A 32 1.15 -25.76 7.33
CA TYR A 32 -0.07 -24.95 7.34
C TYR A 32 -0.77 -25.08 5.98
N ARG A 33 -2.00 -25.60 5.98
CA ARG A 33 -2.79 -25.74 4.73
C ARG A 33 -3.39 -24.41 4.28
N ASN A 34 -3.86 -23.63 5.25
CA ASN A 34 -4.48 -22.33 5.05
C ASN A 34 -3.77 -21.32 5.95
N GLU A 35 -3.59 -20.12 5.42
CA GLU A 35 -3.09 -18.97 6.17
C GLU A 35 -3.97 -17.75 5.90
N TRP A 36 -3.95 -16.83 6.85
CA TRP A 36 -4.51 -15.51 6.68
C TRP A 36 -3.56 -14.49 7.30
N SER A 37 -3.59 -13.29 6.76
CA SER A 37 -2.77 -12.16 7.20
C SER A 37 -3.56 -10.87 7.03
N ILE A 38 -3.28 -9.91 7.89
CA ILE A 38 -3.77 -8.54 7.79
C ILE A 38 -2.56 -7.64 7.58
N GLY A 39 -2.63 -6.78 6.57
CA GLY A 39 -1.57 -5.88 6.17
C GLY A 39 -1.98 -4.41 6.25
N ALA A 40 -0.98 -3.55 6.43
CA ALA A 40 -1.08 -2.12 6.20
C ALA A 40 0.00 -1.73 5.19
N ILE A 41 -0.38 -1.02 4.13
CA ILE A 41 0.47 -0.70 2.99
C ILE A 41 0.52 0.82 2.84
N VAL A 42 1.73 1.37 2.71
CA VAL A 42 1.93 2.78 2.36
C VAL A 42 2.12 2.89 0.86
N LYS A 43 1.28 3.69 0.20
CA LYS A 43 1.39 4.01 -1.23
C LYS A 43 2.00 5.42 -1.38
N THR A 44 2.63 5.71 -2.51
CA THR A 44 3.11 7.07 -2.83
C THR A 44 2.00 8.12 -2.78
N ASN A 45 0.77 7.69 -3.10
CA ASN A 45 -0.42 8.52 -3.13
C ASN A 45 -1.42 8.15 -2.03
N GLY A 46 -1.03 7.48 -0.94
CA GLY A 46 -2.04 7.02 0.03
C GLY A 46 -1.61 5.98 1.03
N PHE A 47 -2.60 5.31 1.59
CA PHE A 47 -2.43 4.15 2.46
C PHE A 47 -3.53 3.13 2.18
N GLU A 48 -3.28 1.89 2.52
CA GLU A 48 -4.19 0.77 2.34
C GLU A 48 -4.11 -0.16 3.53
N MET A 49 -5.22 -0.83 3.79
CA MET A 49 -5.29 -1.99 4.68
C MET A 49 -5.89 -3.15 3.90
N ASP A 50 -5.28 -4.33 4.07
CA ASP A 50 -5.66 -5.52 3.32
C ASP A 50 -5.83 -6.73 4.24
N PHE A 51 -6.73 -7.61 3.85
CA PHE A 51 -6.83 -8.96 4.39
C PHE A 51 -6.53 -9.93 3.26
N ARG A 52 -5.54 -10.78 3.51
CA ARG A 52 -5.07 -11.78 2.55
C ARG A 52 -5.25 -13.18 3.10
N SER A 53 -5.87 -14.05 2.31
CA SER A 53 -5.94 -15.49 2.56
C SER A 53 -5.07 -16.24 1.55
N GLY A 54 -4.25 -17.16 2.08
CA GLY A 54 -3.41 -18.05 1.29
C GLY A 54 -3.83 -19.51 1.47
N LYS A 55 -3.97 -20.23 0.36
CA LYS A 55 -4.23 -21.69 0.37
C LYS A 55 -3.12 -22.40 -0.40
N PHE A 56 -2.44 -23.33 0.27
CA PHE A 56 -1.40 -24.13 -0.38
C PHE A 56 -2.03 -25.08 -1.41
N VAL A 57 -1.50 -25.05 -2.63
CA VAL A 57 -1.81 -26.03 -3.67
C VAL A 57 -0.79 -27.17 -3.62
N ASN A 58 0.48 -26.82 -3.43
CA ASN A 58 1.58 -27.73 -3.14
C ASN A 58 2.67 -26.98 -2.36
N MET A 59 3.79 -27.64 -2.01
CA MET A 59 4.86 -27.03 -1.21
C MET A 59 5.44 -25.75 -1.81
N TYR A 60 5.42 -25.60 -3.14
CA TYR A 60 6.04 -24.48 -3.84
C TYR A 60 5.03 -23.42 -4.32
N LYS A 61 3.73 -23.70 -4.27
CA LYS A 61 2.68 -22.88 -4.88
C LYS A 61 1.51 -22.68 -3.94
N LYS A 62 1.10 -21.42 -3.84
CA LYS A 62 -0.03 -20.97 -3.02
C LYS A 62 -0.95 -20.07 -3.84
N ASN A 63 -2.25 -20.30 -3.74
CA ASN A 63 -3.25 -19.39 -4.27
C ASN A 63 -3.52 -18.30 -3.23
N LEU A 64 -3.54 -17.05 -3.68
CA LEU A 64 -3.77 -15.88 -2.85
C LEU A 64 -5.10 -15.23 -3.23
N LEU A 65 -5.84 -14.80 -2.21
CA LEU A 65 -7.02 -13.95 -2.32
C LEU A 65 -6.83 -12.78 -1.36
N ASP A 66 -7.05 -11.57 -1.85
CA ASP A 66 -6.77 -10.34 -1.12
C ASP A 66 -7.92 -9.35 -1.35
N PHE A 67 -8.46 -8.80 -0.27
CA PHE A 67 -9.45 -7.74 -0.30
C PHE A 67 -9.06 -6.65 0.69
N GLY A 68 -9.41 -5.42 0.39
CA GLY A 68 -9.10 -4.34 1.32
C GLY A 68 -9.65 -2.99 0.92
N ILE A 69 -9.21 -2.00 1.69
CA ILE A 69 -9.60 -0.61 1.57
C ILE A 69 -8.36 0.29 1.46
N GLY A 70 -8.39 1.20 0.50
CA GLY A 70 -7.36 2.19 0.26
C GLY A 70 -7.90 3.61 0.39
N PHE A 71 -7.02 4.55 0.73
CA PHE A 71 -7.30 5.98 0.67
C PHE A 71 -6.38 6.64 -0.33
N ILE A 72 -6.96 7.34 -1.30
CA ILE A 72 -6.21 7.95 -2.40
C ILE A 72 -6.12 9.46 -2.17
N LYS A 73 -4.89 9.97 -2.27
CA LYS A 73 -4.51 11.37 -2.16
C LYS A 73 -4.06 11.89 -3.51
N HIS A 74 -4.48 13.11 -3.85
CA HIS A 74 -3.99 13.79 -5.04
C HIS A 74 -2.56 14.30 -4.78
N PRO A 75 -1.58 14.12 -5.70
CA PRO A 75 -0.20 14.53 -5.48
C PRO A 75 -0.05 16.05 -5.31
N GLN A 76 -0.93 16.84 -5.90
CA GLN A 76 -0.92 18.30 -5.81
C GLN A 76 -1.73 18.87 -4.64
N GLN A 77 -2.18 18.05 -3.69
CA GLN A 77 -2.90 18.59 -2.53
C GLN A 77 -1.91 19.23 -1.56
N TYR A 78 -2.15 20.50 -1.20
CA TYR A 78 -1.40 21.21 -0.17
C TYR A 78 -2.32 21.51 1.00
N ARG A 79 -1.87 21.20 2.23
CA ARG A 79 -2.66 21.46 3.43
C ARG A 79 -2.50 22.93 3.82
N ALA A 80 -3.60 23.66 3.80
CA ALA A 80 -3.69 25.04 4.26
C ALA A 80 -4.46 25.12 5.58
N VAL A 81 -4.17 26.15 6.35
CA VAL A 81 -4.93 26.58 7.52
C VAL A 81 -5.33 28.02 7.26
N ASN A 82 -6.57 28.39 7.58
CA ASN A 82 -7.00 29.78 7.43
C ASN A 82 -6.20 30.65 8.43
N PRO A 83 -5.44 31.67 7.96
CA PRO A 83 -4.62 32.48 8.87
C PRO A 83 -5.43 33.55 9.62
N TYR A 84 -6.64 33.86 9.16
CA TYR A 84 -7.48 34.93 9.71
C TYR A 84 -8.48 34.43 10.77
N TYR A 85 -8.90 33.16 10.67
CA TYR A 85 -9.91 32.58 11.55
C TYR A 85 -9.35 31.36 12.30
N SER A 86 -9.25 31.46 13.63
CA SER A 86 -8.85 30.36 14.50
C SER A 86 -10.03 29.44 14.84
N GLY A 87 -9.74 28.19 15.20
CA GLY A 87 -10.75 27.17 15.54
C GLY A 87 -11.18 26.25 14.41
N TYR A 88 -10.69 26.47 13.18
CA TYR A 88 -10.95 25.59 12.03
C TYR A 88 -9.85 24.56 11.82
N SER A 89 -10.24 23.36 11.38
CA SER A 89 -9.28 22.30 11.05
C SER A 89 -8.58 22.57 9.72
N GLY A 90 -7.29 22.22 9.64
CA GLY A 90 -6.51 22.40 8.41
C GLY A 90 -7.08 21.55 7.27
N TYR A 91 -7.28 22.17 6.11
CA TYR A 91 -7.93 21.59 4.93
C TYR A 91 -6.97 21.58 3.73
N CYS A 92 -7.37 20.97 2.61
CA CYS A 92 -6.64 21.11 1.34
C CYS A 92 -7.44 22.03 0.42
N PHE A 93 -6.93 23.21 0.10
CA PHE A 93 -7.63 24.11 -0.83
C PHE A 93 -7.68 23.47 -2.23
N GLY A 94 -8.80 23.62 -2.94
CA GLY A 94 -8.97 23.03 -4.28
C GLY A 94 -9.35 21.55 -4.32
N LYS A 95 -9.47 20.87 -3.16
CA LYS A 95 -9.78 19.44 -3.13
C LYS A 95 -11.28 19.20 -3.33
N LYS A 96 -11.66 18.74 -4.52
CA LYS A 96 -13.07 18.47 -4.87
C LYS A 96 -13.65 17.23 -4.19
N ASN A 97 -12.87 16.16 -4.11
CA ASN A 97 -13.34 14.85 -3.64
C ASN A 97 -12.42 14.24 -2.57
N PHE A 98 -13.05 13.55 -1.64
CA PHE A 98 -12.43 12.54 -0.80
C PHE A 98 -12.57 11.19 -1.48
N CYS A 99 -11.45 10.50 -1.70
CA CYS A 99 -11.42 9.26 -2.45
C CYS A 99 -10.99 8.10 -1.54
N PHE A 100 -11.83 7.08 -1.44
CA PHE A 100 -11.46 5.79 -0.86
C PHE A 100 -11.75 4.68 -1.87
N GLU A 101 -10.97 3.62 -1.83
CA GLU A 101 -10.99 2.52 -2.79
C GLU A 101 -11.31 1.23 -2.05
N LEU A 102 -12.18 0.40 -2.61
CA LEU A 102 -12.33 -0.99 -2.22
C LEU A 102 -11.79 -1.85 -3.35
N PHE A 103 -10.98 -2.84 -3.03
CA PHE A 103 -10.39 -3.71 -4.04
C PHE A 103 -10.52 -5.17 -3.66
N TYR A 104 -10.47 -5.99 -4.70
CA TYR A 104 -10.45 -7.43 -4.60
C TYR A 104 -9.47 -7.96 -5.66
N THR A 105 -8.45 -8.67 -5.22
CA THR A 105 -7.41 -9.24 -6.08
C THR A 105 -7.21 -10.72 -5.79
N MET A 106 -6.87 -11.46 -6.83
CA MET A 106 -6.54 -12.88 -6.75
C MET A 106 -5.22 -13.14 -7.47
N GLY A 107 -4.49 -14.13 -7.01
CA GLY A 107 -3.17 -14.39 -7.57
C GLY A 107 -2.50 -15.64 -7.05
N ARG A 108 -1.19 -15.70 -7.27
CA ARG A 108 -0.38 -16.86 -6.90
C ARG A 108 0.94 -16.41 -6.30
N GLN A 109 1.42 -17.22 -5.38
CA GLN A 109 2.75 -17.13 -4.82
C GLN A 109 3.53 -18.41 -5.16
N ARG A 110 4.76 -18.23 -5.64
CA ARG A 110 5.69 -19.30 -5.98
C ARG A 110 6.95 -19.17 -5.12
N MET A 111 7.29 -20.24 -4.41
CA MET A 111 8.58 -20.37 -3.75
C MET A 111 9.67 -20.55 -4.81
N LEU A 112 10.68 -19.69 -4.79
CA LEU A 112 11.83 -19.73 -5.69
C LEU A 112 13.00 -20.46 -5.04
N PHE A 113 13.25 -20.16 -3.77
CA PHE A 113 14.32 -20.75 -2.98
C PHE A 113 13.74 -21.26 -1.67
N GLN A 114 14.04 -22.50 -1.32
CA GLN A 114 13.56 -23.17 -0.11
C GLN A 114 14.61 -23.10 0.99
N LYS A 115 14.18 -22.93 2.24
CA LYS A 115 15.05 -23.12 3.41
C LYS A 115 15.42 -24.60 3.58
N ALA A 116 16.69 -24.91 3.36
CA ALA A 116 17.24 -26.27 3.50
C ALA A 116 17.95 -26.45 4.86
N ASP A 117 18.74 -25.45 5.26
CA ASP A 117 19.63 -25.51 6.42
C ASP A 117 19.28 -24.43 7.46
N LEU A 118 19.84 -24.53 8.67
CA LEU A 118 19.75 -23.49 9.71
C LEU A 118 20.21 -22.12 9.17
N ASN A 119 19.54 -21.03 9.57
CA ASN A 119 19.76 -19.67 9.06
C ASN A 119 19.58 -19.48 7.54
N SER A 120 18.95 -20.42 6.83
CA SER A 120 18.67 -20.26 5.40
C SER A 120 17.55 -19.24 5.13
N VAL A 121 17.60 -18.63 3.96
CA VAL A 121 16.57 -17.68 3.50
C VAL A 121 15.64 -18.37 2.51
N GLU A 122 14.34 -18.28 2.76
CA GLU A 122 13.30 -18.66 1.82
C GLU A 122 12.83 -17.43 1.05
N ILE A 123 12.82 -17.53 -0.28
CA ILE A 123 12.41 -16.43 -1.17
C ILE A 123 11.21 -16.89 -1.98
N ARG A 124 10.17 -16.07 -1.96
CA ARG A 124 8.92 -16.31 -2.68
C ARG A 124 8.59 -15.12 -3.56
N LEU A 125 8.16 -15.40 -4.78
CA LEU A 125 7.60 -14.40 -5.69
C LEU A 125 6.07 -14.49 -5.64
N PHE A 126 5.38 -13.37 -5.53
CA PHE A 126 3.93 -13.31 -5.68
C PHE A 126 3.52 -12.30 -6.74
N TYR A 127 2.40 -12.59 -7.39
CA TYR A 127 1.73 -11.70 -8.33
C TYR A 127 0.23 -11.90 -8.21
N MET A 128 -0.51 -10.80 -8.25
CA MET A 128 -1.95 -10.72 -8.02
C MET A 128 -2.53 -9.65 -8.94
N GLY A 129 -3.75 -9.90 -9.41
CA GLY A 129 -4.51 -8.96 -10.22
C GLY A 129 -5.99 -9.04 -9.87
N GLY A 130 -6.71 -7.95 -10.08
CA GLY A 130 -8.13 -7.89 -9.83
C GLY A 130 -8.74 -6.55 -10.15
N VAL A 131 -9.85 -6.28 -9.48
CA VAL A 131 -10.69 -5.12 -9.71
C VAL A 131 -10.69 -4.22 -8.49
N SER A 132 -10.90 -2.93 -8.72
CA SER A 132 -11.10 -1.96 -7.67
C SER A 132 -12.27 -1.03 -7.98
N LEU A 133 -12.85 -0.47 -6.93
CA LEU A 133 -13.94 0.50 -6.97
C LEU A 133 -13.54 1.70 -6.12
N ALA A 134 -13.29 2.83 -6.77
CA ALA A 134 -13.01 4.10 -6.12
C ALA A 134 -14.31 4.86 -5.86
N PHE A 135 -14.55 5.22 -4.61
CA PHE A 135 -15.67 6.02 -4.16
C PHE A 135 -15.22 7.46 -3.95
N MET A 136 -15.71 8.34 -4.81
CA MET A 136 -15.43 9.77 -4.79
C MET A 136 -16.57 10.50 -4.09
N LYS A 137 -16.36 10.85 -2.83
CA LYS A 137 -17.28 11.66 -2.05
C LYS A 137 -16.95 13.15 -2.22
N PRO A 138 -17.88 14.01 -2.65
CA PRO A 138 -17.62 15.44 -2.75
C PRO A 138 -17.35 16.04 -1.36
N ILE A 139 -16.37 16.94 -1.28
CA ILE A 139 -16.02 17.68 -0.07
C ILE A 139 -16.76 19.01 -0.07
N TYR A 140 -17.37 19.32 1.08
CA TYR A 140 -17.98 20.61 1.35
C TYR A 140 -17.04 21.45 2.20
N TYR A 141 -16.98 22.73 1.90
CA TYR A 141 -16.23 23.72 2.66
C TYR A 141 -17.19 24.65 3.38
N GLU A 142 -16.76 25.12 4.54
CA GLU A 142 -17.41 26.21 5.23
C GLU A 142 -16.81 27.53 4.74
N ILE A 143 -17.67 28.35 4.15
CA ILE A 143 -17.29 29.59 3.49
C ILE A 143 -18.00 30.74 4.19
N LEU A 144 -17.23 31.77 4.50
CA LEU A 144 -17.75 33.00 5.07
C LEU A 144 -18.35 33.87 3.98
N LYS A 145 -19.63 34.21 4.11
CA LYS A 145 -20.33 35.15 3.22
C LYS A 145 -20.76 36.40 3.98
N TYR A 146 -20.83 37.51 3.25
CA TYR A 146 -21.21 38.82 3.75
C TYR A 146 -22.54 39.23 3.12
N LYS A 147 -23.54 39.56 3.94
CA LYS A 147 -24.80 40.16 3.50
C LYS A 147 -25.25 41.21 4.50
N ASP A 148 -25.51 42.43 4.02
CA ASP A 148 -26.07 43.54 4.81
C ASP A 148 -25.36 43.73 6.17
N LEU A 149 -24.02 43.82 6.14
CA LEU A 149 -23.12 43.97 7.31
C LEU A 149 -23.08 42.80 8.30
N LYS A 150 -23.74 41.67 7.99
CA LYS A 150 -23.67 40.44 8.77
C LYS A 150 -22.81 39.40 8.05
N THR A 151 -22.00 38.70 8.83
CA THR A 151 -21.27 37.51 8.39
C THR A 151 -22.05 36.26 8.73
N PHE A 152 -22.09 35.30 7.81
CA PHE A 152 -22.66 33.98 8.04
C PHE A 152 -21.87 32.93 7.27
N THR A 153 -21.89 31.70 7.79
CA THR A 153 -21.16 30.57 7.19
C THR A 153 -22.12 29.73 6.36
N VAL A 154 -21.73 29.42 5.13
CA VAL A 154 -22.47 28.52 4.24
C VAL A 154 -21.59 27.32 3.89
N SER A 155 -22.20 26.14 3.82
CA SER A 155 -21.52 24.94 3.36
C SER A 155 -21.75 24.73 1.87
N GLU A 156 -20.71 24.88 1.07
CA GLU A 156 -20.79 24.73 -0.39
C GLU A 156 -19.71 23.78 -0.90
N LYS A 157 -19.93 23.22 -2.10
CA LYS A 157 -18.90 22.43 -2.78
C LYS A 157 -17.82 23.38 -3.29
N PHE A 158 -16.59 22.89 -3.33
CA PHE A 158 -15.50 23.68 -3.90
C PHE A 158 -15.75 24.00 -5.37
N ASP A 159 -15.67 25.29 -5.67
CA ASP A 159 -15.69 25.86 -7.00
C ASP A 159 -14.58 26.91 -7.10
N ILE A 160 -13.73 26.81 -8.12
CA ILE A 160 -12.53 27.62 -8.23
C ILE A 160 -12.84 29.07 -8.62
N ASP A 161 -13.96 29.29 -9.30
CA ASP A 161 -14.32 30.61 -9.81
C ASP A 161 -14.94 31.50 -8.72
N THR A 162 -15.51 30.88 -7.68
CA THR A 162 -16.26 31.58 -6.62
C THR A 162 -15.58 31.54 -5.26
N HIS A 163 -14.69 30.58 -5.00
CA HIS A 163 -14.10 30.41 -3.68
C HIS A 163 -12.66 30.91 -3.58
N ASN A 164 -12.42 31.80 -2.62
CA ASN A 164 -11.10 32.29 -2.27
C ASN A 164 -10.56 31.59 -1.01
N PRO A 165 -9.25 31.26 -0.92
CA PRO A 165 -8.64 30.73 0.30
C PRO A 165 -8.90 31.57 1.57
N VAL A 166 -9.06 32.89 1.44
CA VAL A 166 -9.30 33.81 2.58
C VAL A 166 -10.67 33.57 3.22
N GLU A 167 -11.69 33.40 2.39
CA GLU A 167 -13.09 33.20 2.82
C GLU A 167 -13.39 31.75 3.17
N THR A 168 -12.51 30.82 2.77
CA THR A 168 -12.63 29.39 3.06
C THR A 168 -12.09 29.11 4.46
N LEU A 169 -13.00 28.82 5.39
CA LEU A 169 -12.67 28.60 6.80
C LEU A 169 -12.09 27.20 7.03
N GLY A 170 -12.72 26.17 6.46
CA GLY A 170 -12.33 24.79 6.67
C GLY A 170 -13.25 23.77 5.99
N PRO A 171 -13.05 22.47 6.27
CA PRO A 171 -13.97 21.44 5.80
C PRO A 171 -15.26 21.50 6.62
N SER A 172 -16.40 21.32 5.95
CA SER A 172 -17.69 21.19 6.62
C SER A 172 -17.88 19.78 7.21
N GLU A 173 -19.05 19.53 7.80
CA GLU A 173 -19.46 18.26 8.38
C GLU A 173 -19.18 17.07 7.46
N PHE A 174 -18.58 16.02 8.02
CA PHE A 174 -18.24 14.82 7.27
C PHE A 174 -19.48 14.11 6.70
N THR A 175 -20.67 14.27 7.26
CA THR A 175 -21.90 13.64 6.74
C THR A 175 -22.41 14.26 5.43
N LYS A 176 -21.93 15.45 5.05
CA LYS A 176 -22.29 16.08 3.76
C LYS A 176 -21.61 15.37 2.60
N GLY A 177 -22.31 15.28 1.47
CA GLY A 177 -21.82 14.64 0.24
C GLY A 177 -21.99 13.12 0.16
N PHE A 178 -22.47 12.43 1.21
CA PHE A 178 -22.68 10.96 1.16
C PHE A 178 -23.74 10.52 0.14
N LYS A 179 -24.76 11.33 -0.13
CA LYS A 179 -25.79 11.05 -1.14
C LYS A 179 -25.31 11.26 -2.58
N GLU A 180 -24.10 11.79 -2.76
CA GLU A 180 -23.56 12.23 -4.04
C GLU A 180 -22.25 11.51 -4.38
N ILE A 181 -22.01 10.38 -3.73
CA ILE A 181 -20.82 9.56 -3.99
C ILE A 181 -20.86 9.05 -5.42
N LYS A 182 -19.79 9.30 -6.16
CA LYS A 182 -19.56 8.72 -7.48
C LYS A 182 -18.69 7.48 -7.32
N VAL A 183 -19.09 6.39 -7.97
CA VAL A 183 -18.31 5.15 -8.02
C VAL A 183 -17.56 5.12 -9.34
N VAL A 184 -16.26 4.89 -9.28
CA VAL A 184 -15.37 4.79 -10.44
C VAL A 184 -14.73 3.41 -10.45
N PRO A 185 -15.00 2.56 -11.45
CA PRO A 185 -14.37 1.26 -11.55
C PRO A 185 -12.89 1.38 -11.95
N GLY A 186 -12.09 0.43 -11.49
CA GLY A 186 -10.65 0.36 -11.71
C GLY A 186 -10.12 -1.07 -11.69
N VAL A 187 -8.82 -1.19 -11.89
CA VAL A 187 -8.08 -2.45 -11.83
C VAL A 187 -6.93 -2.31 -10.84
N GLU A 188 -6.64 -3.38 -10.11
CA GLU A 188 -5.56 -3.40 -9.13
C GLU A 188 -4.63 -4.58 -9.38
N GLY A 189 -3.33 -4.34 -9.24
CA GLY A 189 -2.28 -5.34 -9.40
C GLY A 189 -1.22 -5.19 -8.33
N LYS A 190 -0.78 -6.33 -7.79
CA LYS A 190 0.28 -6.40 -6.78
C LYS A 190 1.29 -7.46 -7.19
N ALA A 191 2.57 -7.13 -7.17
CA ALA A 191 3.64 -8.11 -7.36
C ALA A 191 4.79 -7.77 -6.42
N GLY A 192 5.50 -8.79 -5.94
CA GLY A 192 6.59 -8.58 -5.02
C GLY A 192 7.28 -9.86 -4.60
N ILE A 193 8.29 -9.68 -3.76
CA ILE A 193 9.09 -10.76 -3.18
C ILE A 193 8.80 -10.80 -1.69
N SER A 194 8.52 -11.99 -1.17
CA SER A 194 8.42 -12.29 0.25
C SER A 194 9.66 -13.07 0.66
N VAL A 195 10.31 -12.60 1.73
CA VAL A 195 11.51 -13.20 2.29
C VAL A 195 11.17 -13.71 3.69
N GLU A 196 11.45 -14.97 3.94
CA GLU A 196 11.34 -15.58 5.27
C GLU A 196 12.72 -16.08 5.68
N VAL A 197 13.19 -15.62 6.83
CA VAL A 197 14.49 -16.02 7.38
C VAL A 197 14.25 -17.19 8.33
N GLY A 198 14.93 -18.31 8.07
CA GLY A 198 14.96 -19.46 8.97
C GLY A 198 15.59 -19.08 10.30
N LYS A 199 15.15 -19.76 11.36
CA LYS A 199 15.79 -19.67 12.67
C LYS A 199 17.01 -20.58 12.76
#